data_AF-A0A838QLM0-F1
#
_entry.id   AF-A0A838QLM0-F1
#
_cell.length_a   1.000
_cell.length_b   1.000
_cell.length_c   1.000
_cell.angle_alpha   90.00
_cell.angle_beta   90.00
_cell.angle_gamma   90.00
#
_symmetry.space_group_name_H-M   'P 1'
#
loop_
_entity.id
_entity.type
_entity.pdbx_description
1 polymer ?
#
loop_
_entity_poly.entity_id
_entity_poly.type
_entity_poly.pdbx_seq_one_letter_code
_entity_poly.pdbx_strand_id
1 'polypeptide(L)'
;MTRIWITVLALGLGVTACGRKEQPGRPTAGSEGAPRMDGRKGMEGMNGMGAIEGMERGAGDSTEGEGAGAGVPLDRTAAGRIGITFARAALRPVGRETRVVGTLAYAEPRRQYVNARVMGWVERLDADYMGKPVRKGDPLLALYSPELVSAQEEYLSARRLGDKSLTAAAQRRLTLWNIPQDQIDNLERTGEARRTIVLRSPMSGEIAEKMVTQGQAVQAGDNLFLIADRSVLWADLAIFESDARSVKIGTPVQVT
;
A
#
# COMPACT_ATOMS: atom_id res chain seq x y z
N MET A 1 2.41 -6.46 19.13
CA MET A 1 2.27 -5.59 17.95
C MET A 1 2.91 -6.27 16.76
N THR A 2 2.11 -6.70 15.79
CA THR A 2 2.58 -7.41 14.59
C THR A 2 2.64 -6.40 13.44
N ARG A 3 3.82 -6.19 12.84
CA ARG A 3 4.01 -5.24 11.73
C ARG A 3 3.81 -5.97 10.41
N ILE A 4 2.93 -5.44 9.55
CA ILE A 4 2.67 -5.98 8.20
C ILE A 4 3.00 -4.88 7.19
N TRP A 5 3.89 -5.17 6.24
CA TRP A 5 4.31 -4.23 5.21
C TRP A 5 3.43 -4.35 3.98
N ILE A 6 2.83 -3.26 3.52
CA ILE A 6 2.09 -3.19 2.25
C ILE A 6 2.76 -2.17 1.34
N THR A 7 3.13 -2.60 0.14
CA THR A 7 3.62 -1.72 -0.93
C THR A 7 2.42 -1.13 -1.66
N VAL A 8 2.25 0.19 -1.61
CA VAL A 8 1.14 0.87 -2.30
C VAL A 8 1.68 1.52 -3.56
N LEU A 9 1.14 1.11 -4.72
CA LEU A 9 1.40 1.74 -6.01
C LEU A 9 0.25 2.73 -6.30
N ALA A 10 0.52 4.03 -6.25
CA ALA A 10 -0.48 5.04 -6.52
C ALA A 10 -0.75 5.14 -8.03
N LEU A 11 -1.85 4.52 -8.51
CA LEU A 11 -2.44 4.83 -9.81
C LEU A 11 -3.49 5.93 -9.63
N GLY A 12 -3.18 7.12 -10.13
CA GLY A 12 -4.14 8.22 -10.18
C GLY A 12 -5.26 7.92 -11.16
N LEU A 13 -6.49 7.81 -10.66
CA LEU A 13 -7.71 7.83 -11.47
C LEU A 13 -8.51 9.08 -11.09
N GLY A 14 -8.61 9.99 -12.05
CA GLY A 14 -9.40 11.22 -11.95
C GLY A 14 -10.90 10.92 -11.87
N VAL A 15 -11.57 11.61 -10.96
CA VAL A 15 -13.02 11.57 -10.81
C VAL A 15 -13.63 12.66 -11.69
N THR A 16 -14.40 12.27 -12.70
CA THR A 16 -15.34 13.17 -13.38
C THR A 16 -16.75 12.86 -12.89
N ALA A 17 -17.36 13.85 -12.24
CA ALA A 17 -18.74 13.81 -11.79
C ALA A 17 -19.69 14.16 -12.94
N CYS A 18 -20.76 13.38 -13.15
CA CYS A 18 -22.03 13.89 -13.65
C CYS A 18 -23.15 12.90 -13.30
N GLY A 19 -24.19 13.39 -12.63
CA GLY A 19 -25.30 12.59 -12.13
C GLY A 19 -26.50 12.56 -13.08
N ARG A 20 -27.34 11.53 -12.89
CA ARG A 20 -28.79 11.61 -13.12
C ARG A 20 -29.48 10.47 -12.36
N LYS A 21 -30.50 10.82 -11.58
CA LYS A 21 -31.39 9.88 -10.88
C LYS A 21 -32.45 9.37 -11.85
N GLU A 22 -32.70 8.06 -11.85
CA GLU A 22 -33.87 7.46 -12.50
C GLU A 22 -34.43 6.37 -11.59
N GLN A 23 -35.73 6.49 -11.26
CA GLN A 23 -36.49 5.51 -10.49
C GLN A 23 -37.13 4.50 -11.45
N PRO A 24 -37.17 3.19 -11.14
CA PRO A 24 -37.86 2.23 -11.99
C PRO A 24 -39.33 2.04 -11.56
N GLY A 25 -40.23 2.14 -12.54
CA GLY A 25 -41.61 1.67 -12.46
C GLY A 25 -41.70 0.13 -12.42
N ARG A 26 -42.80 -0.36 -11.84
CA ARG A 26 -43.14 -1.76 -11.62
C ARG A 26 -44.27 -2.19 -12.59
N PRO A 27 -44.72 -3.46 -12.61
CA PRO A 27 -44.44 -4.45 -13.64
C PRO A 27 -45.66 -4.79 -14.53
N THR A 28 -45.45 -5.51 -15.62
CA THR A 28 -46.52 -6.24 -16.33
C THR A 28 -46.29 -7.75 -16.29
N ALA A 29 -47.39 -8.47 -16.10
CA ALA A 29 -47.50 -9.90 -15.95
C ALA A 29 -47.69 -10.61 -17.30
N GLY A 30 -47.31 -11.89 -17.34
CA GLY A 30 -47.66 -12.89 -18.36
C GLY A 30 -46.82 -14.14 -18.06
N SER A 31 -47.29 -15.13 -17.31
CA SER A 31 -48.25 -16.20 -17.65
C SER A 31 -47.75 -17.11 -18.78
N GLU A 32 -47.37 -18.34 -18.42
CA GLU A 32 -47.29 -19.60 -19.20
C GLU A 32 -46.16 -20.45 -18.58
N GLY A 33 -46.24 -21.75 -18.35
CA GLY A 33 -47.27 -22.77 -18.49
C GLY A 33 -46.68 -24.04 -17.86
N ALA A 34 -47.51 -24.83 -17.18
CA ALA A 34 -47.12 -26.15 -16.68
C ALA A 34 -47.04 -27.17 -17.84
N PRO A 35 -46.41 -28.33 -17.61
CA PRO A 35 -47.27 -29.53 -17.66
C PRO A 35 -47.03 -30.57 -16.55
N ARG A 36 -48.15 -31.21 -16.19
CA ARG A 36 -48.40 -32.57 -15.67
C ARG A 36 -47.60 -33.64 -16.45
N MET A 37 -47.32 -34.89 -16.02
CA MET A 37 -47.99 -35.92 -15.21
C MET A 37 -46.99 -37.08 -15.03
N ASP A 38 -47.11 -37.88 -13.95
CA ASP A 38 -46.99 -39.36 -13.92
C ASP A 38 -47.38 -39.80 -12.48
N GLY A 39 -48.19 -40.80 -12.13
CA GLY A 39 -48.77 -41.92 -12.85
C GLY A 39 -48.42 -43.23 -12.11
N ARG A 40 -49.45 -43.98 -11.66
CA ARG A 40 -49.45 -45.40 -11.17
C ARG A 40 -49.04 -45.61 -9.69
N LYS A 41 -49.58 -46.57 -8.91
CA LYS A 41 -50.32 -47.85 -9.12
C LYS A 41 -50.97 -48.24 -7.76
N GLY A 42 -52.22 -48.71 -7.67
CA GLY A 42 -52.61 -50.15 -7.56
C GLY A 42 -53.26 -50.43 -6.18
N MET A 43 -54.57 -50.74 -6.08
CA MET A 43 -55.20 -52.09 -6.00
C MET A 43 -54.79 -52.86 -4.72
N GLU A 44 -55.64 -53.33 -3.80
CA GLU A 44 -56.90 -54.11 -3.89
C GLU A 44 -57.57 -54.21 -2.48
N GLY A 45 -58.86 -54.58 -2.43
CA GLY A 45 -59.50 -55.12 -1.20
C GLY A 45 -61.02 -54.99 -1.15
N MET A 46 -61.73 -56.09 -1.43
CA MET A 46 -63.17 -56.21 -1.67
C MET A 46 -64.01 -56.57 -0.42
N ASN A 47 -65.35 -56.47 -0.57
CA ASN A 47 -66.49 -57.00 0.23
C ASN A 47 -67.12 -55.98 1.18
N GLY A 48 -68.44 -55.78 1.25
CA GLY A 48 -69.61 -56.39 0.63
C GLY A 48 -70.87 -55.84 1.33
N MET A 49 -71.97 -55.70 0.59
CA MET A 49 -73.23 -55.04 0.96
C MET A 49 -74.01 -55.66 2.13
N GLY A 50 -74.77 -54.81 2.84
CA GLY A 50 -75.91 -55.17 3.68
C GLY A 50 -76.54 -53.95 4.36
N ALA A 51 -77.67 -53.47 3.82
CA ALA A 51 -78.43 -52.33 4.30
C ALA A 51 -79.20 -52.63 5.60
N ILE A 52 -79.49 -51.61 6.42
CA ILE A 52 -80.84 -51.12 6.76
C ILE A 52 -80.78 -49.85 7.62
N GLU A 53 -81.85 -49.07 7.51
CA GLU A 53 -82.10 -47.72 8.01
C GLU A 53 -82.08 -47.57 9.54
N GLY A 54 -81.78 -46.35 10.01
CA GLY A 54 -81.79 -45.99 11.42
C GLY A 54 -81.52 -44.50 11.68
N MET A 55 -82.53 -43.69 11.34
CA MET A 55 -82.89 -42.35 11.83
C MET A 55 -82.12 -41.71 13.02
N GLU A 56 -81.75 -40.45 12.81
CA GLU A 56 -81.72 -39.30 13.75
C GLU A 56 -80.47 -38.87 14.57
N ARG A 57 -79.89 -37.75 14.09
CA ARG A 57 -79.51 -36.49 14.78
C ARG A 57 -78.80 -36.53 16.14
N GLY A 58 -77.55 -36.07 16.13
CA GLY A 58 -76.87 -35.49 17.29
C GLY A 58 -75.62 -34.71 16.87
N ALA A 59 -75.60 -33.42 17.17
CA ALA A 59 -74.50 -32.50 16.88
C ALA A 59 -73.23 -32.82 17.70
N GLY A 60 -72.06 -32.51 17.15
CA GLY A 60 -70.79 -32.63 17.87
C GLY A 60 -69.58 -32.43 16.98
N ASP A 61 -69.17 -31.17 16.86
CA ASP A 61 -67.79 -30.69 16.85
C ASP A 61 -66.71 -31.56 16.15
N SER A 62 -66.29 -31.12 14.96
CA SER A 62 -65.12 -31.65 14.28
C SER A 62 -63.85 -31.07 14.89
N THR A 63 -63.21 -31.83 15.77
CA THR A 63 -61.84 -31.60 16.24
C THR A 63 -60.82 -31.80 15.12
N GLU A 64 -60.05 -30.74 14.91
CA GLU A 64 -58.58 -30.73 14.84
C GLU A 64 -57.89 -31.63 13.79
N GLY A 65 -57.46 -30.98 12.70
CA GLY A 65 -56.29 -31.42 11.94
C GLY A 65 -55.01 -31.01 12.69
N GLU A 66 -54.43 -31.96 13.41
CA GLU A 66 -53.07 -31.88 13.95
C GLU A 66 -52.04 -31.75 12.82
N GLY A 67 -51.34 -30.62 12.84
CA GLY A 67 -50.19 -30.32 11.99
C GLY A 67 -49.66 -28.91 12.23
N ALA A 68 -49.86 -28.37 13.44
CA ALA A 68 -49.44 -27.01 13.77
C ALA A 68 -48.00 -27.05 14.31
N GLY A 69 -47.05 -26.74 13.43
CA GLY A 69 -45.71 -26.38 13.86
C GLY A 69 -45.78 -25.30 14.94
N ALA A 70 -44.91 -25.41 15.94
CA ALA A 70 -44.81 -24.49 17.06
C ALA A 70 -44.62 -23.04 16.55
N GLY A 71 -45.71 -22.29 16.49
CA GLY A 71 -45.74 -20.91 16.01
C GLY A 71 -46.93 -20.18 16.61
N VAL A 72 -46.74 -18.91 16.99
CA VAL A 72 -47.82 -18.04 17.47
C VAL A 72 -48.50 -17.41 16.25
N PRO A 73 -49.82 -17.57 16.06
CA PRO A 73 -50.52 -16.97 14.92
C PRO A 73 -50.55 -15.45 15.07
N LEU A 74 -50.18 -14.73 14.01
CA LEU A 74 -50.24 -13.28 13.96
C LEU A 74 -50.94 -12.83 12.68
N ASP A 75 -51.91 -11.93 12.81
CA ASP A 75 -52.59 -11.36 11.66
C ASP A 75 -51.65 -10.43 10.87
N ARG A 76 -51.73 -10.49 9.53
CA ARG A 76 -50.86 -9.69 8.66
C ARG A 76 -51.13 -8.19 8.77
N THR A 77 -52.37 -7.78 9.02
CA THR A 77 -52.69 -6.35 9.18
C THR A 77 -52.20 -5.84 10.53
N ALA A 78 -52.32 -6.65 11.58
CA ALA A 78 -51.73 -6.36 12.88
C ALA A 78 -50.19 -6.26 12.79
N ALA A 79 -49.53 -7.24 12.14
CA ALA A 79 -48.09 -7.26 11.90
C ALA A 79 -47.59 -6.03 11.12
N GLY A 80 -48.38 -5.58 10.13
CA GLY A 80 -48.08 -4.39 9.35
C GLY A 80 -48.18 -3.09 10.17
N ARG A 81 -49.20 -2.94 11.03
CA ARG A 81 -49.36 -1.76 11.90
C ARG A 81 -48.22 -1.59 12.91
N ILE A 82 -47.63 -2.70 13.36
CA ILE A 82 -46.49 -2.72 14.28
C ILE A 82 -45.13 -2.71 13.55
N GLY A 83 -45.11 -2.58 12.22
CA GLY A 83 -43.88 -2.40 11.44
C GLY A 83 -43.03 -3.66 11.24
N ILE A 84 -43.62 -4.86 11.37
CA ILE A 84 -42.88 -6.11 11.10
C ILE A 84 -42.55 -6.19 9.62
N THR A 85 -41.27 -6.36 9.31
CA THR A 85 -40.76 -6.61 7.96
C THR A 85 -40.13 -8.00 7.88
N PHE A 86 -40.26 -8.65 6.73
CA PHE A 86 -39.73 -9.98 6.49
C PHE A 86 -38.64 -9.93 5.42
N ALA A 87 -37.61 -10.76 5.58
CA ALA A 87 -36.63 -11.05 4.54
C ALA A 87 -36.47 -12.57 4.42
N ARG A 88 -36.21 -13.07 3.20
CA ARG A 88 -35.88 -14.49 3.04
C ARG A 88 -34.51 -14.76 3.66
N ALA A 89 -34.42 -15.82 4.45
CA ALA A 89 -33.14 -16.32 4.94
C ALA A 89 -32.28 -16.74 3.75
N ALA A 90 -31.04 -16.26 3.71
CA ALA A 90 -30.06 -16.61 2.69
C ALA A 90 -28.68 -16.65 3.33
N LEU A 91 -27.88 -17.65 2.96
CA LEU A 91 -26.47 -17.70 3.32
C LEU A 91 -25.72 -16.61 2.55
N ARG A 92 -25.07 -15.70 3.27
CA ARG A 92 -24.24 -14.65 2.70
C ARG A 92 -22.94 -14.53 3.48
N PRO A 93 -21.80 -14.29 2.80
CA PRO A 93 -20.57 -13.93 3.50
C PRO A 93 -20.80 -12.64 4.29
N VAL A 94 -20.45 -12.65 5.58
CA VAL A 94 -20.43 -11.43 6.39
C VAL A 94 -19.01 -10.88 6.31
N GLY A 95 -18.83 -9.79 5.57
CA GLY A 95 -17.58 -9.04 5.55
C GLY A 95 -17.47 -8.17 6.80
N ARG A 96 -16.29 -8.15 7.42
CA ARG A 96 -15.96 -7.20 8.48
C ARG A 96 -14.98 -6.19 7.91
N GLU A 97 -15.34 -4.92 7.93
CA GLU A 97 -14.43 -3.83 7.55
C GLU A 97 -13.70 -3.37 8.81
N THR A 98 -12.36 -3.39 8.76
CA THR A 98 -11.53 -2.85 9.84
C THR A 98 -10.83 -1.61 9.30
N ARG A 99 -11.08 -0.47 9.94
CA ARG A 99 -10.35 0.77 9.65
C ARG A 99 -9.11 0.84 10.52
N VAL A 100 -7.95 0.98 9.88
CA VAL A 100 -6.67 1.13 10.54
C VAL A 100 -6.02 2.45 10.13
N VAL A 101 -5.28 3.03 11.07
CA VAL A 101 -4.43 4.18 10.80
C VAL A 101 -3.00 3.69 10.57
N GLY A 102 -2.25 4.43 9.78
CA GLY A 102 -0.88 4.10 9.45
C GLY A 102 -0.09 5.31 9.01
N THR A 103 1.20 5.10 8.81
CA THR A 103 2.13 6.11 8.31
C THR A 103 2.67 5.69 6.96
N LEU A 104 2.89 6.68 6.09
CA LEU A 104 3.62 6.47 4.85
C LEU A 104 5.11 6.67 5.12
N ALA A 105 5.91 5.73 4.65
CA ALA A 105 7.37 5.77 4.72
C ALA A 105 7.97 5.53 3.34
N TYR A 106 9.16 6.08 3.09
CA TYR A 106 9.93 5.72 1.90
C TYR A 106 10.27 4.22 1.94
N ALA A 107 10.19 3.56 0.79
CA ALA A 107 10.62 2.18 0.69
C ALA A 107 12.13 2.08 1.02
N GLU A 108 12.48 1.22 1.98
CA GLU A 108 13.87 1.00 2.43
C GLU A 108 14.88 0.77 1.30
N PRO A 109 14.62 -0.07 0.26
CA PRO A 109 15.59 -0.28 -0.82
C PRO A 109 15.74 0.93 -1.75
N ARG A 110 14.94 1.98 -1.58
CA ARG A 110 14.90 3.18 -2.43
C ARG A 110 15.33 4.45 -1.68
N ARG A 111 16.11 4.29 -0.62
CA ARG A 111 16.78 5.40 0.07
C ARG A 111 18.28 5.15 0.20
N GLN A 112 19.06 6.21 0.08
CA GLN A 112 20.52 6.14 0.21
C GLN A 112 21.05 7.37 0.95
N TYR A 113 21.89 7.12 1.96
CA TYR A 113 22.65 8.17 2.63
C TYR A 113 23.82 8.64 1.75
N VAL A 114 24.02 9.95 1.74
CA VAL A 114 25.20 10.59 1.18
C VAL A 114 26.02 11.13 2.33
N ASN A 115 27.21 10.58 2.50
CA ASN A 115 28.07 10.86 3.65
C ASN A 115 29.38 11.54 3.22
N ALA A 116 29.94 12.35 4.11
CA ALA A 116 31.25 12.97 3.96
C ALA A 116 32.33 11.88 3.96
N ARG A 117 33.26 11.97 3.00
CA ARG A 117 34.39 11.02 2.87
C ARG A 117 35.69 11.55 3.48
N VAL A 118 35.79 12.86 3.58
CA VAL A 118 36.93 13.59 4.14
C VAL A 118 36.39 14.66 5.07
N MET A 119 37.21 15.08 6.04
CA MET A 119 36.85 16.22 6.86
C MET A 119 36.98 17.53 6.07
N GLY A 120 36.12 18.49 6.39
CA GLY A 120 36.12 19.78 5.70
C GLY A 120 35.01 20.72 6.13
N TRP A 121 34.90 21.83 5.40
CA TRP A 121 33.88 22.86 5.60
C TRP A 121 32.99 22.94 4.38
N VAL A 122 31.67 22.96 4.59
CA VAL A 122 30.71 23.13 3.51
C VAL A 122 30.77 24.58 3.02
N GLU A 123 31.36 24.79 1.85
CA GLU A 123 31.56 26.13 1.29
C GLU A 123 30.31 26.60 0.52
N ARG A 124 29.72 25.69 -0.26
CA ARG A 124 28.48 25.93 -1.01
C ARG A 124 27.53 24.75 -0.85
N LEU A 125 26.25 25.06 -0.70
CA LEU A 125 25.19 24.06 -0.59
C LEU A 125 24.27 24.20 -1.80
N ASP A 126 24.38 23.27 -2.75
CA ASP A 126 23.55 23.27 -3.97
C ASP A 126 22.19 22.60 -3.70
N ALA A 127 22.11 21.64 -2.77
CA ALA A 127 20.89 21.00 -2.26
C ALA A 127 20.47 21.60 -0.91
N ASP A 128 19.80 22.74 -0.96
CA ASP A 128 19.58 23.65 0.16
C ASP A 128 18.30 23.39 0.98
N TYR A 129 17.34 22.64 0.46
CA TYR A 129 16.06 22.33 1.13
C TYR A 129 15.62 20.87 0.98
N MET A 130 14.80 20.40 1.93
CA MET A 130 14.18 19.06 1.89
C MET A 130 13.04 19.02 0.85
N GLY A 131 12.86 17.90 0.17
CA GLY A 131 11.91 17.73 -0.94
C GLY A 131 12.44 18.25 -2.27
N LYS A 132 13.68 18.76 -2.33
CA LYS A 132 14.31 19.17 -3.59
C LYS A 132 14.52 17.95 -4.48
N PRO A 133 14.03 17.95 -5.73
CA PRO A 133 14.30 16.86 -6.66
C PRO A 133 15.76 16.90 -7.10
N VAL A 134 16.39 15.73 -7.16
CA VAL A 134 17.78 15.56 -7.60
C VAL A 134 17.90 14.34 -8.53
N ARG A 135 18.74 14.45 -9.54
CA ARG A 135 19.10 13.34 -10.44
C ARG A 135 20.44 12.77 -10.03
N LYS A 136 20.69 11.51 -10.38
CA LYS A 136 22.02 10.90 -10.24
C LYS A 136 23.07 11.78 -10.94
N GLY A 137 24.11 12.16 -10.20
CA GLY A 137 25.20 13.02 -10.66
C GLY A 137 25.02 14.51 -10.38
N ASP A 138 23.83 14.95 -9.95
CA ASP A 138 23.60 16.36 -9.62
C ASP A 138 24.47 16.80 -8.44
N PRO A 139 24.99 18.04 -8.45
CA PRO A 139 25.76 18.58 -7.35
C PRO A 139 24.85 18.78 -6.12
N LEU A 140 25.29 18.30 -4.97
CA LEU A 140 24.61 18.46 -3.69
C LEU A 140 25.26 19.54 -2.84
N LEU A 141 26.59 19.54 -2.77
CA LEU A 141 27.36 20.58 -2.10
C LEU A 141 28.79 20.61 -2.61
N ALA A 142 29.48 21.72 -2.33
CA ALA A 142 30.92 21.86 -2.46
C ALA A 142 31.56 21.89 -1.06
N LEU A 143 32.48 20.95 -0.84
CA LEU A 143 33.21 20.78 0.42
C LEU A 143 34.65 21.25 0.25
N TYR A 144 35.11 22.17 1.08
CA TYR A 144 36.51 22.54 1.19
C TYR A 144 37.23 21.59 2.17
N SER A 145 38.31 20.95 1.72
CA SER A 145 39.12 20.06 2.57
C SER A 145 40.61 20.36 2.39
N PRO A 146 41.32 20.88 3.41
CA PRO A 146 42.75 21.15 3.34
C PRO A 146 43.59 19.91 3.03
N GLU A 147 43.22 18.77 3.63
CA GLU A 147 43.88 17.48 3.42
C GLU A 147 43.78 17.03 1.96
N LEU A 148 42.64 17.28 1.33
CA LEU A 148 42.42 17.00 -0.07
C LEU A 148 43.28 17.88 -0.97
N VAL A 149 43.42 19.17 -0.65
CA VAL A 149 44.27 20.10 -1.40
C VAL A 149 45.72 19.64 -1.32
N SER A 150 46.21 19.36 -0.12
CA SER A 150 47.58 18.85 0.09
C SER A 150 47.83 17.56 -0.69
N ALA A 151 46.86 16.62 -0.68
CA ALA A 151 47.01 15.37 -1.42
C ALA A 151 47.04 15.56 -2.95
N GLN A 152 46.28 16.53 -3.47
CA GLN A 152 46.32 16.90 -4.89
C GLN A 152 47.65 17.54 -5.28
N GLU A 153 48.18 18.44 -4.45
CA GLU A 153 49.48 19.08 -4.68
C GLU A 153 50.63 18.07 -4.67
N GLU A 154 50.58 17.08 -3.79
CA GLU A 154 51.54 15.97 -3.76
C GLU A 154 51.45 15.12 -5.04
N TYR A 155 50.24 14.78 -5.48
CA TYR A 155 50.02 14.07 -6.75
C TYR A 155 50.59 14.84 -7.96
N LEU A 156 50.31 16.14 -8.03
CA LEU A 156 50.82 17.01 -9.10
C LEU A 156 52.34 17.16 -9.04
N SER A 157 52.92 17.23 -7.84
CA SER A 157 54.36 17.32 -7.64
C SER A 157 55.06 16.02 -8.07
N ALA A 158 54.53 14.85 -7.68
CA ALA A 158 55.04 13.56 -8.13
C ALA A 158 55.00 13.41 -9.66
N ARG A 159 53.93 13.90 -10.30
CA ARG A 159 53.83 13.96 -11.77
C ARG A 159 54.90 14.85 -12.40
N ARG A 160 55.14 16.04 -11.85
CA ARG A 160 56.17 16.97 -12.36
C ARG A 160 57.58 16.39 -12.25
N LEU A 161 57.84 15.58 -11.21
CA LEU A 161 59.10 14.86 -11.04
C LEU A 161 59.26 13.66 -12.00
N GLY A 162 58.18 13.22 -12.65
CA GLY A 162 58.21 12.06 -13.55
C GLY A 162 58.31 10.71 -12.85
N ASP A 163 58.16 10.67 -11.52
CA ASP A 163 58.21 9.43 -10.75
C ASP A 163 56.87 8.70 -10.85
N LYS A 164 56.85 7.65 -11.69
CA LYS A 164 55.66 6.83 -11.92
C LYS A 164 55.19 6.10 -10.66
N SER A 165 56.11 5.70 -9.79
CA SER A 165 55.79 4.96 -8.57
C SER A 165 55.09 5.85 -7.54
N LEU A 166 55.62 7.07 -7.33
CA LEU A 166 55.03 8.07 -6.45
C LEU A 166 53.70 8.59 -7.01
N THR A 167 53.63 8.82 -8.31
CA THR A 167 52.39 9.23 -8.99
C THR A 167 51.27 8.20 -8.78
N ALA A 168 51.57 6.90 -8.99
CA ALA A 168 50.60 5.83 -8.78
C ALA A 168 50.22 5.65 -7.30
N ALA A 169 51.13 5.89 -6.36
CA ALA A 169 50.83 5.88 -4.93
C ALA A 169 49.88 7.02 -4.53
N ALA A 170 50.16 8.25 -5.00
CA ALA A 170 49.34 9.42 -4.74
C ALA A 170 47.95 9.30 -5.40
N GLN A 171 47.86 8.79 -6.63
CA GLN A 171 46.58 8.52 -7.31
C GLN A 171 45.73 7.48 -6.56
N ARG A 172 46.37 6.40 -6.06
CA ARG A 172 45.68 5.39 -5.24
C ARG A 172 45.11 6.01 -3.97
N ARG A 173 45.85 6.91 -3.31
CA ARG A 173 45.35 7.62 -2.12
C ARG A 173 44.11 8.47 -2.43
N LEU A 174 44.14 9.25 -3.51
CA LEU A 174 42.98 10.03 -3.98
C LEU A 174 41.77 9.13 -4.28
N THR A 175 42.01 7.97 -4.90
CA THR A 175 40.97 6.98 -5.22
C THR A 175 40.39 6.33 -3.94
N LEU A 176 41.23 6.04 -2.94
CA LEU A 176 40.80 5.49 -1.65
C LEU A 176 39.93 6.46 -0.85
N TRP A 177 40.11 7.77 -1.04
CA TRP A 177 39.21 8.80 -0.53
C TRP A 177 37.93 8.96 -1.37
N ASN A 178 37.72 8.04 -2.31
CA ASN A 178 36.53 7.92 -3.13
C ASN A 178 36.26 9.17 -3.99
N ILE A 179 37.32 9.90 -4.32
CA ILE A 179 37.28 11.00 -5.29
C ILE A 179 36.90 10.41 -6.64
N PRO A 180 35.88 10.94 -7.32
CA PRO A 180 35.49 10.47 -8.63
C PRO A 180 36.64 10.57 -9.64
N GLN A 181 36.81 9.55 -10.49
CA GLN A 181 37.89 9.53 -11.48
C GLN A 181 37.83 10.74 -12.43
N ASP A 182 36.64 11.23 -12.77
CA ASP A 182 36.49 12.45 -13.56
C ASP A 182 37.11 13.68 -12.90
N GLN A 183 37.19 13.73 -11.56
CA GLN A 183 37.87 14.81 -10.87
C GLN A 183 39.39 14.63 -10.85
N ILE A 184 39.87 13.39 -10.78
CA ILE A 184 41.31 13.07 -10.90
C ILE A 184 41.79 13.38 -12.32
N ASP A 185 41.04 12.97 -13.35
CA ASP A 185 41.34 13.27 -14.75
C ASP A 185 41.35 14.80 -15.01
N ASN A 186 40.42 15.53 -14.39
CA ASN A 186 40.40 16.98 -14.47
C ASN A 186 41.61 17.61 -13.78
N LEU A 187 42.02 17.11 -12.61
CA LEU A 187 43.23 17.54 -11.92
C LEU A 187 44.47 17.29 -12.78
N GLU A 188 44.52 16.16 -13.49
CA GLU A 188 45.63 15.84 -14.40
C GLU A 188 45.72 16.81 -15.56
N ARG A 189 44.57 17.12 -16.16
CA ARG A 189 44.43 18.01 -17.31
C ARG A 189 44.69 19.47 -16.98
N THR A 190 44.19 19.97 -15.84
CA THR A 190 44.39 21.37 -15.44
C THR A 190 45.75 21.60 -14.78
N GLY A 191 46.32 20.58 -14.12
CA GLY A 191 47.57 20.72 -13.38
C GLY A 191 47.45 21.60 -12.13
N GLU A 192 46.22 21.88 -11.68
CA GLU A 192 45.89 22.79 -10.58
C GLU A 192 45.05 22.09 -9.53
N ALA A 193 45.49 22.15 -8.28
CA ALA A 193 44.75 21.61 -7.14
C ALA A 193 43.48 22.43 -6.90
N ARG A 194 42.36 21.75 -6.72
CA ARG A 194 41.07 22.38 -6.41
C ARG A 194 40.88 22.46 -4.92
N ARG A 195 40.49 23.66 -4.46
CA ARG A 195 40.11 23.91 -3.07
C ARG A 195 38.88 23.10 -2.66
N THR A 196 37.88 23.00 -3.53
CA THR A 196 36.61 22.34 -3.23
C THR A 196 36.38 21.08 -4.04
N ILE A 197 35.80 20.07 -3.39
CA ILE A 197 35.24 18.87 -4.03
C ILE A 197 33.72 18.97 -4.08
N VAL A 198 33.16 18.70 -5.26
CA VAL A 198 31.70 18.64 -5.42
C VAL A 198 31.22 17.24 -5.09
N LEU A 199 30.39 17.13 -4.07
CA LEU A 199 29.69 15.90 -3.71
C LEU A 199 28.43 15.79 -4.57
N ARG A 200 28.27 14.66 -5.23
CA ARG A 200 27.18 14.41 -6.19
C ARG A 200 26.18 13.40 -5.67
N SER A 201 24.95 13.47 -6.19
CA SER A 201 23.92 12.49 -5.86
C SER A 201 24.24 11.10 -6.45
N PRO A 202 24.22 10.02 -5.64
CA PRO A 202 24.42 8.65 -6.14
C PRO A 202 23.18 8.08 -6.87
N MET A 203 21.99 8.64 -6.62
CA MET A 203 20.72 8.17 -7.19
C MET A 203 19.80 9.33 -7.57
N SER A 204 18.76 9.04 -8.35
CA SER A 204 17.70 10.02 -8.63
C SER A 204 16.59 9.89 -7.59
N GLY A 205 16.03 11.01 -7.14
CA GLY A 205 15.00 11.06 -6.11
C GLY A 205 14.79 12.48 -5.60
N GLU A 206 14.51 12.61 -4.31
CA GLU A 206 14.44 13.88 -3.61
C GLU A 206 15.22 13.85 -2.30
N ILE A 207 15.59 15.03 -1.80
CA ILE A 207 16.23 15.17 -0.49
C ILE A 207 15.20 14.90 0.61
N ALA A 208 15.16 13.66 1.11
CA ALA A 208 14.26 13.27 2.19
C ALA A 208 14.68 13.90 3.52
N GLU A 209 15.98 13.95 3.80
CA GLU A 209 16.54 14.60 4.99
C GLU A 209 17.79 15.39 4.62
N LYS A 210 17.96 16.55 5.27
CA LYS A 210 19.15 17.40 5.14
C LYS A 210 19.76 17.59 6.53
N MET A 211 20.97 17.07 6.73
CA MET A 211 21.68 17.08 8.01
C MET A 211 22.85 18.08 8.03
N VAL A 212 23.01 18.86 6.97
CA VAL A 212 24.13 19.80 6.80
C VAL A 212 23.66 21.19 6.39
N THR A 213 24.39 22.19 6.87
CA THR A 213 24.18 23.61 6.54
C THR A 213 25.45 24.22 5.93
N GLN A 214 25.30 25.25 5.10
CA GLN A 214 26.44 25.97 4.55
C GLN A 214 27.25 26.62 5.69
N GLY A 215 28.59 26.53 5.60
CA GLY A 215 29.54 26.96 6.63
C GLY A 215 29.83 25.91 7.72
N GLN A 216 29.07 24.83 7.78
CA GLN A 216 29.26 23.78 8.78
C GLN A 216 30.54 22.98 8.52
N ALA A 217 31.27 22.66 9.59
CA ALA A 217 32.36 21.69 9.55
C ALA A 217 31.77 20.26 9.62
N VAL A 218 32.30 19.37 8.80
CA VAL A 218 31.90 17.96 8.74
C VAL A 218 33.11 17.05 8.86
N GLN A 219 32.90 15.88 9.44
CA GLN A 219 33.90 14.83 9.59
C GLN A 219 33.67 13.70 8.59
N ALA A 220 34.71 12.89 8.34
CA ALA A 220 34.57 11.69 7.54
C ALA A 220 33.61 10.70 8.24
N GLY A 221 32.58 10.27 7.51
CA GLY A 221 31.52 9.40 8.03
C GLY A 221 30.21 10.12 8.34
N ASP A 222 30.20 11.45 8.41
CA ASP A 222 28.96 12.20 8.69
C ASP A 222 27.95 12.03 7.56
N ASN A 223 26.71 11.68 7.90
CA ASN A 223 25.60 11.69 6.96
C ASN A 223 25.18 13.14 6.68
N LEU A 224 25.22 13.54 5.41
CA LEU A 224 24.93 14.91 4.97
C LEU A 224 23.51 15.02 4.41
N PHE A 225 23.11 14.02 3.62
CA PHE A 225 21.78 13.94 3.02
C PHE A 225 21.23 12.52 3.07
N LEU A 226 19.91 12.40 3.15
CA LEU A 226 19.18 11.20 2.78
C LEU A 226 18.45 11.48 1.47
N ILE A 227 18.73 10.68 0.44
CA ILE A 227 18.03 10.76 -0.84
C ILE A 227 17.07 9.59 -0.91
N ALA A 228 15.80 9.88 -1.22
CA ALA A 228 14.79 8.85 -1.36
C ALA A 228 13.98 9.06 -2.65
N ASP A 229 13.53 7.96 -3.23
CA ASP A 229 12.62 7.97 -4.37
C ASP A 229 11.16 7.81 -3.88
N ARG A 230 10.32 8.84 -4.12
CA ARG A 230 8.91 8.83 -3.71
C ARG A 230 7.98 8.04 -4.62
N SER A 231 8.48 7.49 -5.73
CA SER A 231 7.66 6.73 -6.68
C SER A 231 7.00 5.50 -6.05
N VAL A 232 7.61 4.95 -5.00
CA VAL A 232 7.08 3.84 -4.22
C VAL A 232 7.16 4.18 -2.74
N LEU A 233 6.01 4.22 -2.08
CA LEU A 233 5.90 4.38 -0.64
C LEU A 233 5.41 3.08 0.01
N TRP A 234 5.88 2.84 1.22
CA TRP A 234 5.38 1.78 2.08
C TRP A 234 4.34 2.37 3.03
N ALA A 235 3.21 1.67 3.17
CA ALA A 235 2.22 1.97 4.18
C ALA A 235 2.45 1.03 5.38
N ASP A 236 2.89 1.59 6.50
CA ASP A 236 2.98 0.88 7.79
C ASP A 236 1.64 1.05 8.52
N LEU A 237 0.83 -0.01 8.52
CA LEU A 237 -0.51 0.01 9.10
C LEU A 237 -0.49 -0.63 10.48
N ALA A 238 -0.99 0.10 11.48
CA ALA A 238 -1.09 -0.40 12.85
C ALA A 238 -2.39 -1.20 13.02
N ILE A 239 -2.28 -2.52 13.05
CA ILE A 239 -3.40 -3.43 13.30
C ILE A 239 -3.38 -3.85 14.77
N PHE A 240 -4.48 -3.61 15.48
CA PHE A 240 -4.65 -4.08 16.86
C PHE A 240 -4.79 -5.60 16.91
N GLU A 241 -4.37 -6.20 18.02
CA GLU A 241 -4.43 -7.66 18.21
C GLU A 241 -5.86 -8.21 18.13
N SER A 242 -6.84 -7.41 18.57
CA SER A 242 -8.28 -7.69 18.43
C SER A 242 -8.71 -7.91 16.99
N ASP A 243 -8.05 -7.25 16.04
CA ASP A 243 -8.39 -7.25 14.61
C ASP A 243 -7.42 -8.08 13.76
N ALA A 244 -6.31 -8.52 14.34
CA ALA A 244 -5.31 -9.31 13.63
C ALA A 244 -5.88 -10.62 13.06
N ARG A 245 -6.85 -11.25 13.75
CA ARG A 245 -7.49 -12.49 13.27
C ARG A 245 -8.34 -12.30 12.02
N SER A 246 -8.86 -11.10 11.77
CA SER A 246 -9.67 -10.81 10.59
C SER A 246 -8.84 -10.49 9.35
N VAL A 247 -7.54 -10.19 9.50
CA VAL A 247 -6.67 -9.84 8.39
C VAL A 247 -5.89 -11.08 7.93
N LYS A 248 -6.13 -11.49 6.68
CA LYS A 248 -5.47 -12.62 6.04
C LYS A 248 -4.79 -12.20 4.73
N ILE A 249 -3.86 -13.02 4.25
CA ILE A 249 -3.31 -12.85 2.90
C ILE A 249 -4.47 -12.89 1.89
N GLY A 250 -4.52 -11.91 0.99
CA GLY A 250 -5.60 -11.72 0.03
C GLY A 250 -6.76 -10.85 0.50
N THR A 251 -6.71 -10.32 1.72
CA THR A 251 -7.69 -9.32 2.18
C THR A 251 -7.57 -8.07 1.29
N PRO A 252 -8.65 -7.60 0.64
CA PRO A 252 -8.60 -6.38 -0.15
C PRO A 252 -8.35 -5.19 0.77
N VAL A 253 -7.47 -4.29 0.33
CA VAL A 253 -7.11 -3.07 1.08
C VAL A 253 -7.46 -1.87 0.23
N GLN A 254 -8.15 -0.91 0.83
CA GLN A 254 -8.42 0.38 0.24
C GLN A 254 -7.69 1.44 1.08
N VAL A 255 -6.86 2.24 0.41
CA VAL A 255 -6.16 3.37 1.01
C VAL A 255 -6.92 4.64 0.61
N THR A 256 -7.22 5.50 1.58
CA THR A 256 -7.95 6.77 1.37
C THR A 256 -7.11 7.91 1.91
#